data_AF-A0A2P4UKL6-F1
#
_entry.id   AF-A0A2P4UKL6-F1
#
_cell.length_a   1.000
_cell.length_b   1.000
_cell.length_c   1.000
_cell.angle_alpha   90.00
_cell.angle_beta   90.00
_cell.angle_gamma   90.00
#
_symmetry.space_group_name_H-M   'P 1'
#
loop_
_entity.id
_entity.type
_entity.pdbx_description
1 polymer ?
#
loop_
_entity_poly.entity_id
_entity_poly.type
_entity_poly.pdbx_seq_one_letter_code
_entity_poly.pdbx_strand_id
1 'polypeptide(L)'
;MKRIVALGVLVALSTSGCRVMQHISDGAYRNAVADGTVDDLRSRGIALRARPECEFPVRTGEDMLTIRCTARAADGAPVTVTGRASRVDRSDPLEEYVVTVGNRVVLRQDCLGLGCVHRNH
;
A
#
# COMPACT_ATOMS: atom_id res chain seq x y z
N MET A 1 56.87 13.68 -26.10
CA MET A 1 57.03 12.61 -25.09
C MET A 1 56.62 13.17 -23.73
N LYS A 2 55.43 12.79 -23.20
CA LYS A 2 55.22 12.02 -21.94
C LYS A 2 55.67 12.79 -20.67
N ARG A 3 54.84 13.16 -19.68
CA ARG A 3 53.87 12.35 -18.91
C ARG A 3 52.84 13.24 -18.16
N ILE A 4 51.61 12.72 -18.04
CA ILE A 4 50.51 13.14 -17.15
C ILE A 4 50.82 12.74 -15.71
N VAL A 5 50.50 13.55 -14.69
CA VAL A 5 50.03 13.10 -13.35
C VAL A 5 49.10 14.16 -12.73
N ALA A 6 47.94 13.69 -12.27
CA ALA A 6 46.86 14.40 -11.59
C ALA A 6 47.08 14.56 -10.06
N LEU A 7 46.22 15.34 -9.40
CA LEU A 7 45.77 15.33 -7.98
C LEU A 7 45.62 16.80 -7.52
N GLY A 8 44.55 17.29 -6.92
CA GLY A 8 43.37 16.69 -6.32
C GLY A 8 42.86 17.69 -5.28
N VAL A 9 41.59 18.08 -5.34
CA VAL A 9 40.92 18.68 -4.17
C VAL A 9 39.58 17.99 -4.05
N LEU A 10 39.48 17.25 -2.94
CA LEU A 10 38.34 16.42 -2.57
C LEU A 10 37.08 17.29 -2.44
N VAL A 11 36.08 16.97 -3.24
CA VAL A 11 34.70 17.38 -2.97
C VAL A 11 34.21 16.53 -1.82
N ALA A 12 34.34 17.05 -0.59
CA ALA A 12 33.61 16.54 0.56
C ALA A 12 32.13 16.97 0.43
N LEU A 13 31.38 16.26 -0.41
CA LEU A 13 29.92 16.22 -0.32
C LEU A 13 29.61 15.44 0.96
N SER A 14 29.60 16.16 2.08
CA SER A 14 29.08 15.68 3.35
C SER A 14 27.70 15.11 3.11
N THR A 15 27.62 13.81 3.35
CA THR A 15 26.45 12.94 3.24
C THR A 15 25.23 13.60 3.87
N SER A 16 24.34 14.14 3.03
CA SER A 16 22.92 14.23 3.34
C SER A 16 22.37 12.80 3.40
N GLY A 17 22.78 12.05 4.42
CA GLY A 17 22.24 10.76 4.78
C GLY A 17 20.87 10.94 5.41
N CYS A 18 19.97 11.63 4.70
CA CYS A 18 18.54 11.51 4.91
C CYS A 18 18.22 10.03 4.73
N ARG A 19 18.17 9.28 5.84
CA ARG A 19 17.49 7.98 5.89
C ARG A 19 15.99 8.22 5.69
N VAL A 20 15.61 8.63 4.49
CA VAL A 20 14.24 8.87 4.04
C VAL A 20 14.02 7.95 2.85
N MET A 21 14.29 6.66 3.02
CA MET A 21 14.17 5.71 1.91
C MET A 21 13.75 4.30 2.34
N GLN A 22 13.00 4.16 3.45
CA GLN A 22 12.42 2.86 3.86
C GLN A 22 11.02 2.94 4.49
N HIS A 23 10.34 4.08 4.36
CA HIS A 23 8.90 4.09 4.56
C HIS A 23 8.27 4.20 3.18
N ILE A 24 7.64 3.13 2.67
CA ILE A 24 6.33 3.37 2.08
C ILE A 24 5.61 4.14 3.18
N SER A 25 5.41 5.45 2.98
CA SER A 25 4.79 6.27 4.01
C SER A 25 3.51 5.56 4.41
N ASP A 26 3.30 5.29 5.70
CA ASP A 26 2.06 4.68 6.17
C ASP A 26 0.83 5.43 5.60
N GLY A 27 0.97 6.74 5.38
CA GLY A 27 -0.02 7.55 4.66
C GLY A 27 -0.20 7.18 3.19
N ALA A 28 0.88 6.93 2.44
CA ALA A 28 0.81 6.45 1.06
C ALA A 28 0.15 5.06 0.98
N TYR A 29 0.51 4.14 1.88
CA TYR A 29 -0.11 2.82 1.93
C TYR A 29 -1.62 2.91 2.25
N ARG A 30 -2.01 3.71 3.24
CA ARG A 30 -3.42 3.98 3.56
C ARG A 30 -4.18 4.54 2.36
N ASN A 31 -3.59 5.50 1.65
CA ASN A 31 -4.22 6.10 0.49
C ASN A 31 -4.39 5.07 -0.63
N ALA A 32 -3.36 4.27 -0.92
CA ALA A 32 -3.42 3.22 -1.93
C ALA A 32 -4.52 2.18 -1.63
N VAL A 33 -4.62 1.72 -0.38
CA VAL A 33 -5.68 0.76 0.03
C VAL A 33 -7.06 1.40 -0.09
N ALA A 34 -7.23 2.66 0.33
CA ALA A 34 -8.51 3.36 0.24
C ALA A 34 -8.95 3.55 -1.23
N ASP A 35 -8.04 4.02 -2.10
CA ASP A 35 -8.34 4.28 -3.51
C ASP A 35 -8.54 2.97 -4.29
N GLY A 36 -7.69 1.98 -4.07
CA GLY A 36 -7.84 0.66 -4.68
C GLY A 36 -9.16 -0.03 -4.27
N THR A 37 -9.59 0.11 -3.01
CA THR A 37 -10.91 -0.37 -2.56
C THR A 37 -12.05 0.32 -3.31
N VAL A 38 -11.95 1.64 -3.53
CA VAL A 38 -12.98 2.39 -4.27
C VAL A 38 -13.08 1.84 -5.70
N ASP A 39 -11.96 1.64 -6.36
CA ASP A 39 -11.93 1.17 -7.74
C ASP A 39 -12.43 -0.28 -7.89
N ASP A 40 -12.00 -1.18 -7.01
CA ASP A 40 -12.41 -2.59 -7.04
C ASP A 40 -13.87 -2.81 -6.66
N LEU A 41 -14.42 -2.02 -5.73
CA LEU A 41 -15.85 -2.09 -5.45
C LEU A 41 -16.68 -1.46 -6.56
N ARG A 42 -16.20 -0.36 -7.16
CA ARG A 42 -16.88 0.27 -8.30
C ARG A 42 -16.95 -0.66 -9.51
N SER A 43 -15.87 -1.37 -9.84
CA SER A 43 -15.86 -2.35 -10.94
C SER A 43 -16.86 -3.50 -10.75
N ARG A 44 -17.26 -3.74 -9.50
CA ARG A 44 -18.27 -4.74 -9.09
C ARG A 44 -19.67 -4.17 -8.92
N GLY A 45 -19.89 -2.90 -9.26
CA GLY A 45 -21.19 -2.23 -9.11
C GLY A 45 -21.54 -1.83 -7.67
N ILE A 46 -20.58 -1.84 -6.76
CA ILE A 46 -20.77 -1.44 -5.35
C ILE A 46 -20.23 -0.01 -5.19
N ALA A 47 -21.12 0.97 -5.22
CA ALA A 47 -20.76 2.36 -4.98
C ALA A 47 -20.60 2.63 -3.47
N LEU A 48 -19.54 3.35 -3.09
CA LEU A 48 -19.34 3.86 -1.75
C LEU A 48 -19.90 5.28 -1.60
N ARG A 49 -20.42 5.62 -0.42
CA ARG A 49 -20.87 6.99 -0.10
C ARG A 49 -19.71 7.98 -0.02
N ALA A 50 -18.59 7.50 0.48
CA ALA A 50 -17.36 8.26 0.64
C ALA A 50 -16.17 7.29 0.53
N ARG A 51 -14.99 7.87 0.35
CA ARG A 51 -13.72 7.13 0.39
C ARG A 51 -13.57 6.42 1.75
N PRO A 52 -13.04 5.19 1.79
CA PRO A 52 -12.80 4.49 3.05
C PRO A 52 -11.86 5.26 3.99
N GLU A 53 -12.19 5.23 5.27
CA GLU A 53 -11.33 5.72 6.34
C GLU A 53 -10.43 4.58 6.81
N CYS A 54 -9.13 4.73 6.64
CA CYS A 54 -8.14 3.73 7.04
C CYS A 54 -7.44 4.13 8.34
N GLU A 55 -7.32 3.18 9.26
CA GLU A 55 -6.46 3.29 10.44
C GLU A 55 -4.98 3.34 10.03
N PHE A 56 -4.10 3.74 10.95
CA PHE A 56 -2.67 3.60 10.74
C PHE A 56 -2.29 2.12 10.69
N PRO A 57 -1.43 1.70 9.74
CA PRO A 57 -0.97 0.33 9.67
C PRO A 57 -0.30 -0.09 10.98
N VAL A 58 -0.64 -1.28 11.47
CA VAL A 58 -0.06 -1.84 12.69
C VAL A 58 0.98 -2.88 12.30
N ARG A 59 2.23 -2.67 12.73
CA ARG A 59 3.28 -3.71 12.63
C ARG A 59 2.98 -4.84 13.61
N THR A 60 2.99 -6.07 13.11
CA THR A 60 2.79 -7.29 13.89
C THR A 60 4.00 -8.19 13.71
N GLY A 61 4.90 -8.23 14.70
CA GLY A 61 6.22 -8.86 14.53
C GLY A 61 7.16 -8.01 13.67
N GLU A 62 8.23 -8.61 13.16
CA GLU A 62 9.31 -7.85 12.50
C GLU A 62 8.95 -7.38 11.08
N ASP A 63 8.24 -8.21 10.30
CA ASP A 63 8.15 -8.07 8.84
C ASP A 63 6.71 -8.17 8.31
N MET A 64 5.76 -7.65 9.09
CA MET A 64 4.35 -7.75 8.75
C MET A 64 3.56 -6.53 9.20
N LEU A 65 2.68 -6.07 8.34
CA LEU A 65 1.77 -4.96 8.54
C LEU A 65 0.34 -5.44 8.42
N THR A 66 -0.55 -4.86 9.23
CA THR A 66 -1.99 -5.02 9.09
C THR A 66 -2.62 -3.65 8.95
N ILE A 67 -3.69 -3.56 8.16
CA ILE A 67 -4.46 -2.33 7.96
C ILE A 67 -5.94 -2.65 7.98
N ARG A 68 -6.71 -1.75 8.58
CA ARG A 68 -8.17 -1.81 8.59
C ARG A 68 -8.72 -0.51 8.03
N CYS A 69 -9.64 -0.61 7.08
CA CYS A 69 -10.41 0.52 6.59
C CYS A 69 -11.90 0.25 6.73
N THR A 70 -12.67 1.32 6.94
CA THR A 70 -14.13 1.23 7.02
C THR A 70 -14.79 2.26 6.11
N ALA A 71 -15.96 1.91 5.56
CA ALA A 71 -16.77 2.80 4.76
C ALA A 71 -18.25 2.40 4.83
N ARG A 72 -19.08 3.09 4.05
CA ARG A 72 -20.48 2.75 3.83
C ARG A 72 -20.76 2.67 2.33
N ALA A 73 -21.43 1.60 1.91
CA ALA A 73 -21.97 1.51 0.56
C ALA A 73 -23.15 2.48 0.39
N ALA A 74 -23.51 2.80 -0.85
CA ALA A 74 -24.58 3.73 -1.19
C ALA A 74 -25.91 3.34 -0.52
N ASP A 75 -26.21 2.04 -0.51
CA ASP A 75 -27.37 1.43 0.17
C ASP A 75 -27.30 1.49 1.72
N GLY A 76 -26.17 1.93 2.29
CA GLY A 76 -25.95 2.05 3.73
C GLY A 76 -25.25 0.84 4.37
N ALA A 77 -25.00 -0.23 3.60
CA ALA A 77 -24.33 -1.41 4.13
C ALA A 77 -22.92 -1.03 4.65
N PRO A 78 -22.51 -1.55 5.82
CA PRO A 78 -21.16 -1.35 6.32
C PRO A 78 -20.16 -2.00 5.38
N VAL A 79 -19.05 -1.32 5.11
CA VAL A 79 -17.92 -1.88 4.36
C VAL A 79 -16.72 -1.94 5.28
N THR A 80 -16.08 -3.10 5.32
CA THR A 80 -14.83 -3.32 6.05
C THR A 80 -13.79 -3.87 5.08
N VAL A 81 -12.61 -3.28 5.11
CA VAL A 81 -11.42 -3.77 4.43
C VAL A 81 -10.42 -4.19 5.49
N THR A 82 -9.91 -5.40 5.39
CA THR A 82 -8.76 -5.85 6.18
C THR A 82 -7.66 -6.24 5.22
N GLY A 83 -6.50 -5.61 5.38
CA GLY A 83 -5.29 -5.91 4.62
C GLY A 83 -4.21 -6.47 5.53
N ARG A 84 -3.43 -7.41 5.01
CA ARG A 84 -2.21 -7.92 5.61
C ARG A 84 -1.11 -7.85 4.56
N ALA A 85 0.02 -7.28 4.93
CA ALA A 85 1.24 -7.32 4.13
C ALA A 85 2.32 -8.05 4.92
N SER A 86 3.08 -8.91 4.26
CA SER A 86 4.26 -9.60 4.80
C SER A 86 5.44 -9.40 3.86
N ARG A 87 6.67 -9.59 4.34
CA ARG A 87 7.87 -9.27 3.52
C ARG A 87 7.91 -7.79 3.17
N VAL A 88 7.45 -6.94 4.09
CA VAL A 88 7.28 -5.49 3.89
C VAL A 88 8.61 -4.76 3.78
N ASP A 89 9.67 -5.33 4.35
CA ASP A 89 11.03 -4.78 4.24
C ASP A 89 11.82 -5.42 3.06
N ARG A 90 11.14 -6.21 2.20
CA ARG A 90 11.68 -6.81 0.97
C ARG A 90 11.19 -6.06 -0.28
N SER A 91 11.83 -6.33 -1.41
CA SER A 91 11.42 -5.78 -2.72
C SER A 91 10.13 -6.39 -3.28
N ASP A 92 9.67 -7.51 -2.71
CA ASP A 92 8.50 -8.29 -3.16
C ASP A 92 7.52 -8.54 -2.00
N PRO A 93 6.88 -7.50 -1.44
CA PRO A 93 5.88 -7.71 -0.38
C PRO A 93 4.74 -8.62 -0.86
N LEU A 94 4.23 -9.47 0.04
CA LEU A 94 3.02 -10.26 -0.20
C LEU A 94 1.87 -9.60 0.54
N GLU A 95 0.85 -9.23 -0.22
CA GLU A 95 -0.35 -8.60 0.30
C GLU A 95 -1.53 -9.57 0.24
N GLU A 96 -2.47 -9.44 1.17
CA GLU A 96 -3.76 -10.09 1.13
C GLU A 96 -4.80 -9.11 1.66
N TYR A 97 -5.86 -8.89 0.88
CA TYR A 97 -6.97 -8.03 1.21
C TYR A 97 -8.27 -8.81 1.22
N VAL A 98 -9.09 -8.54 2.22
CA VAL A 98 -10.47 -9.04 2.32
C VAL A 98 -11.39 -7.85 2.47
N VAL A 99 -12.39 -7.75 1.58
CA VAL A 99 -13.43 -6.73 1.65
C VAL A 99 -14.77 -7.38 1.92
N THR A 100 -15.41 -6.90 2.98
CA THR A 100 -16.75 -7.33 3.40
C THR A 100 -17.71 -6.18 3.22
N VAL A 101 -18.88 -6.45 2.62
CA VAL A 101 -20.00 -5.52 2.51
C VAL A 101 -21.19 -6.15 3.24
N GLY A 102 -21.71 -5.46 4.26
CA GLY A 102 -22.62 -6.09 5.24
C GLY A 102 -21.89 -7.20 5.99
N ASN A 103 -22.39 -8.43 5.84
CA ASN A 103 -21.80 -9.65 6.42
C ASN A 103 -21.21 -10.58 5.35
N ARG A 104 -21.08 -10.11 4.10
CA ARG A 104 -20.61 -10.93 2.98
C ARG A 104 -19.25 -10.47 2.49
N VAL A 105 -18.31 -11.40 2.38
CA VAL A 105 -17.04 -11.17 1.67
C VAL A 105 -17.35 -11.02 0.18
N VAL A 106 -17.01 -9.86 -0.38
CA VAL A 106 -17.21 -9.55 -1.82
C VAL A 106 -15.91 -9.55 -2.60
N LEU A 107 -14.78 -9.53 -1.89
CA LEU A 107 -13.43 -9.51 -2.44
C LEU A 107 -12.46 -10.23 -1.51
N ARG A 108 -11.65 -11.12 -2.07
CA ARG A 108 -10.40 -11.62 -1.46
C ARG A 108 -9.36 -11.69 -2.58
N GLN A 109 -8.25 -11.00 -2.43
CA GLN A 109 -7.17 -10.96 -3.43
C GLN A 109 -5.87 -10.42 -2.82
N ASP A 110 -4.79 -10.52 -3.57
CA ASP A 110 -3.41 -10.20 -3.17
C ASP A 110 -2.90 -8.83 -3.65
N CYS A 111 -3.80 -7.99 -4.15
CA CYS A 111 -3.53 -6.61 -4.56
C CYS A 111 -4.85 -5.79 -4.52
N LEU A 112 -4.81 -4.45 -4.63
CA LEU A 112 -6.01 -3.61 -4.81
C LEU A 112 -5.83 -2.58 -5.93
N GLY A 113 -6.92 -2.25 -6.62
CA GLY A 113 -6.99 -1.16 -7.60
C GLY A 113 -6.54 -1.50 -9.02
N LEU A 114 -6.47 -0.48 -9.89
CA LEU A 114 -6.35 -0.64 -11.34
C LEU A 114 -5.06 -1.34 -11.84
N GLY A 115 -4.03 -1.44 -11.00
CA GLY A 115 -2.79 -2.15 -11.31
C GLY A 115 -2.86 -3.66 -11.09
N CYS A 116 -3.97 -4.15 -10.52
CA CYS A 116 -4.20 -5.57 -10.28
C CYS A 116 -4.48 -6.34 -11.57
N VAL A 117 -3.66 -7.33 -11.87
CA VAL A 117 -4.01 -8.33 -12.89
C VAL A 117 -4.94 -9.35 -12.24
N HIS A 118 -6.25 -9.12 -12.34
CA HIS A 118 -7.26 -10.04 -11.82
C HIS A 118 -7.19 -11.38 -12.59
N ARG A 119 -6.50 -12.39 -12.02
CA ARG A 119 -6.62 -13.76 -12.52
C ARG A 119 -7.92 -14.34 -11.98
N ASN A 120 -8.94 -14.40 -12.84
CA ASN A 120 -10.16 -15.13 -12.55
C ASN A 120 -9.81 -16.62 -12.35
N HIS A 121 -10.04 -17.15 -11.15
CA HIS A 121 -10.03 -18.58 -10.87
C HIS A 121 -11.47 -19.07 -10.68
#